data_AF-A0A1G8QEC5-F1
#
_entry.id   AF-A0A1G8QEC5-F1
#
_cell.length_a   1.000
_cell.length_b   1.000
_cell.length_c   1.000
_cell.angle_alpha   90.00
_cell.angle_beta   90.00
_cell.angle_gamma   90.00
#
_symmetry.space_group_name_H-M   'P 1'
#
loop_
_entity.id
_entity.type
_entity.pdbx_description
1 polymer ?
#
loop_
_entity_poly.entity_id
_entity_poly.type
_entity_poly.pdbx_seq_one_letter_code
_entity_poly.pdbx_strand_id
1 'polypeptide(L)'
;MISISLTRLRTLLIGCLAAAGLLSSPGVALASTVTQSGDAPTQHVRRPYSLLQMNICDSGYAGCYARTQYPKILDEVVERIKANDVNAVTLNEACSGDVAQIARRTGYHFRFATVIYNGAPLACKTPDGRGEFGNAVLTKEAIKASEDAPYSVFSGVEQRRWLCVTTARQVDVCTSHLSTDGEAPGSTNSVQCAELGQVLASRGRPAIFAGDVNRRASCAPEGHWTLTDAAATQAPGIQHAYGNLTSPSLELEPTTYTDHDALVIRAGLPK
;
A
#
# COMPACT_ATOMS: atom_id res chain seq x y z
N MET A 1 -4.48 -10.53 -56.65
CA MET A 1 -4.98 -9.58 -57.67
C MET A 1 -6.35 -9.12 -57.16
N ILE A 2 -6.53 -7.93 -56.60
CA ILE A 2 -6.50 -6.61 -57.25
C ILE A 2 -5.96 -5.55 -56.26
N SER A 3 -5.33 -4.54 -56.83
CA SER A 3 -4.51 -3.47 -56.27
C SER A 3 -5.28 -2.16 -56.03
N ILE A 4 -4.80 -1.35 -55.07
CA ILE A 4 -4.57 0.13 -55.10
C ILE A 4 -5.86 1.00 -55.21
N SER A 5 -6.09 2.07 -54.44
CA SER A 5 -5.28 3.29 -54.36
C SER A 5 -5.76 4.29 -53.29
N LEU A 6 -4.76 5.05 -52.82
CA LEU A 6 -4.69 6.47 -52.44
C LEU A 6 -5.99 7.31 -52.61
N THR A 7 -6.22 8.41 -51.89
CA THR A 7 -5.39 9.63 -51.87
C THR A 7 -6.11 10.71 -51.04
N ARG A 8 -5.36 11.50 -50.25
CA ARG A 8 -5.39 13.00 -50.13
C ARG A 8 -6.74 13.68 -49.71
N LEU A 9 -6.84 14.80 -49.00
CA LEU A 9 -5.98 15.98 -48.84
C LEU A 9 -6.71 17.01 -47.92
N ARG A 10 -5.94 17.97 -47.35
CA ARG A 10 -6.29 19.42 -47.17
C ARG A 10 -7.30 19.78 -46.05
N THR A 11 -7.26 20.89 -45.30
CA THR A 11 -6.53 22.20 -45.23
C THR A 11 -6.96 22.78 -43.85
N LEU A 12 -6.08 23.23 -42.94
CA LEU A 12 -5.54 24.61 -42.74
C LEU A 12 -6.54 25.70 -42.30
N LEU A 13 -6.24 26.34 -41.15
CA LEU A 13 -6.61 27.70 -40.67
C LEU A 13 -5.73 27.91 -39.39
N ILE A 14 -4.64 28.69 -39.33
CA ILE A 14 -4.36 30.13 -39.49
C ILE A 14 -5.31 31.07 -38.73
N GLY A 15 -4.73 31.80 -37.75
CA GLY A 15 -5.26 33.01 -37.10
C GLY A 15 -4.43 33.35 -35.85
N CYS A 16 -3.25 34.00 -35.92
CA CYS A 16 -2.92 35.45 -36.04
C CYS A 16 -3.11 36.34 -34.77
N LEU A 17 -2.02 37.04 -34.40
CA LEU A 17 -1.90 38.39 -33.78
C LEU A 17 -2.22 38.53 -32.26
N ALA A 18 -1.57 39.36 -31.44
CA ALA A 18 -0.39 40.25 -31.53
C ALA A 18 -0.07 40.86 -30.14
N ALA A 19 1.14 41.47 -30.04
CA ALA A 19 1.55 42.64 -29.21
C ALA A 19 1.64 42.47 -27.67
N ALA A 20 2.82 42.54 -27.05
CA ALA A 20 3.73 43.70 -26.82
C ALA A 20 3.23 44.67 -25.74
N GLY A 21 4.01 44.79 -24.66
CA GLY A 21 3.77 45.74 -23.57
C GLY A 21 4.87 45.71 -22.50
N LEU A 22 6.04 46.26 -22.84
CA LEU A 22 7.09 46.64 -21.89
C LEU A 22 6.68 47.94 -21.19
N LEU A 23 6.60 47.94 -19.86
CA LEU A 23 6.66 49.16 -19.05
C LEU A 23 7.51 48.89 -17.80
N SER A 24 8.76 49.36 -17.86
CA SER A 24 9.65 49.49 -16.72
C SER A 24 9.33 50.79 -15.99
N SER A 25 9.10 50.72 -14.67
CA SER A 25 9.06 51.89 -13.79
C SER A 25 10.19 51.79 -12.77
N PRO A 26 11.04 52.83 -12.62
CA PRO A 26 11.95 52.97 -11.50
C PRO A 26 11.26 53.75 -10.38
N GLY A 27 11.37 53.32 -9.13
CA GLY A 27 10.91 54.18 -8.04
C GLY A 27 10.87 53.58 -6.64
N VAL A 28 11.72 54.16 -5.80
CA VAL A 28 11.60 54.31 -4.34
C VAL A 28 12.06 53.12 -3.49
N ALA A 29 13.34 53.19 -3.09
CA ALA A 29 13.86 52.50 -1.92
C ALA A 29 13.25 53.13 -0.66
N LEU A 30 12.31 52.44 -0.03
CA LEU A 30 11.91 52.68 1.36
C LEU A 30 12.79 51.83 2.26
N ALA A 31 13.56 52.51 3.12
CA ALA A 31 14.25 51.87 4.23
C ALA A 31 13.21 51.42 5.27
N SER A 32 12.81 50.16 5.19
CA SER A 32 12.00 49.51 6.22
C SER A 32 12.91 49.06 7.36
N THR A 33 12.64 49.61 8.54
CA THR A 33 13.18 49.16 9.83
C THR A 33 12.98 47.66 9.98
N VAL A 34 14.08 46.92 10.13
CA VAL A 34 14.06 45.49 10.48
C VAL A 34 13.61 45.39 11.94
N THR A 35 12.31 45.30 12.16
CA THR A 35 11.76 44.73 13.39
C THR A 35 12.14 43.26 13.39
N GLN A 36 13.05 42.91 14.30
CA GLN A 36 13.47 41.55 14.58
C GLN A 36 12.28 40.82 15.22
N SER A 37 11.40 40.28 14.37
CA SER A 37 10.35 39.37 14.78
C SER A 37 11.02 38.17 15.42
N GLY A 38 10.84 38.00 16.72
CA GLY A 38 11.30 36.81 17.43
C GLY A 38 10.75 35.57 16.72
N ASP A 39 11.65 34.67 16.31
CA ASP A 39 11.31 33.34 15.82
C ASP A 39 10.49 32.64 16.91
N ALA A 40 9.18 32.65 16.76
CA ALA A 40 8.34 31.67 17.41
C ALA A 40 8.88 30.30 17.00
N PRO A 41 9.09 29.36 17.95
CA PRO A 41 9.60 28.04 17.60
C PRO A 41 8.65 27.46 16.56
N THR A 42 9.16 27.28 15.34
CA THR A 42 8.47 26.54 14.30
C THR A 42 8.23 25.16 14.89
N GLN A 43 7.00 24.92 15.36
CA GLN A 43 6.60 23.58 15.77
C GLN A 43 6.83 22.72 14.54
N HIS A 44 7.90 21.92 14.56
CA HIS A 44 8.13 20.90 13.56
C HIS A 44 6.89 20.01 13.59
N VAL A 45 5.96 20.25 12.67
CA VAL A 45 4.79 19.41 12.48
C VAL A 45 5.34 18.04 12.18
N ARG A 46 5.29 17.15 13.18
CA ARG A 46 5.73 15.77 13.03
C ARG A 46 4.93 15.19 11.88
N ARG A 47 5.63 14.83 10.80
CA ARG A 47 4.98 14.20 9.65
C ARG A 47 4.22 12.95 10.13
N PRO A 48 2.99 12.73 9.66
CA PRO A 48 2.24 11.54 10.00
C PRO A 48 3.04 10.29 9.60
N TYR A 49 2.82 9.20 10.32
CA TYR A 49 3.26 7.89 9.88
C TYR A 49 2.37 7.43 8.72
N SER A 50 2.97 7.12 7.59
CA SER A 50 2.25 6.75 6.37
C SER A 50 2.52 5.31 5.94
N LEU A 51 1.47 4.64 5.46
CA LEU A 51 1.51 3.26 5.03
C LEU A 51 0.79 3.11 3.69
N LEU A 52 1.41 2.39 2.75
CA LEU A 52 0.79 1.94 1.51
C LEU A 52 0.41 0.46 1.64
N GLN A 53 -0.82 0.10 1.32
CA GLN A 53 -1.25 -1.29 1.22
C GLN A 53 -1.68 -1.63 -0.21
N MET A 54 -1.24 -2.80 -0.68
CA MET A 54 -1.68 -3.39 -1.95
C MET A 54 -1.79 -4.91 -1.84
N ASN A 55 -2.94 -5.50 -2.19
CA ASN A 55 -2.98 -6.87 -2.70
C ASN A 55 -2.56 -6.83 -4.18
N ILE A 56 -1.44 -7.47 -4.53
CA ILE A 56 -0.85 -7.36 -5.87
C ILE A 56 -1.15 -8.56 -6.79
N CYS A 57 -1.84 -9.58 -6.27
CA CYS A 57 -2.32 -10.72 -7.06
C CYS A 57 -1.23 -11.33 -7.98
N ASP A 58 -0.02 -11.48 -7.46
CA ASP A 58 1.20 -11.60 -8.27
C ASP A 58 1.77 -13.03 -8.29
N SER A 59 1.08 -13.97 -7.65
CA SER A 59 1.52 -15.36 -7.47
C SER A 59 1.53 -16.22 -8.74
N GLY A 60 0.68 -15.87 -9.72
CA GLY A 60 0.45 -16.65 -10.93
C GLY A 60 -0.37 -17.93 -10.74
N TYR A 61 -1.00 -18.14 -9.58
CA TYR A 61 -1.83 -19.31 -9.29
C TYR A 61 -3.32 -19.10 -9.50
N ALA A 62 -3.87 -18.12 -8.80
CA ALA A 62 -5.26 -17.79 -8.97
C ALA A 62 -5.42 -17.16 -10.37
N GLY A 63 -6.61 -17.26 -10.95
CA GLY A 63 -7.06 -16.27 -11.93
C GLY A 63 -7.29 -14.91 -11.28
N CYS A 64 -6.52 -14.59 -10.22
CA CYS A 64 -6.67 -13.49 -9.26
C CYS A 64 -6.93 -12.21 -10.01
N TYR A 65 -6.21 -11.99 -11.11
CA TYR A 65 -6.61 -10.98 -12.05
C TYR A 65 -6.09 -11.25 -13.45
N ALA A 66 -7.01 -11.43 -14.40
CA ALA A 66 -6.69 -11.64 -15.81
C ALA A 66 -5.93 -10.47 -16.45
N ARG A 67 -5.94 -9.28 -15.81
CA ARG A 67 -5.18 -8.10 -16.27
C ARG A 67 -3.86 -7.90 -15.52
N THR A 68 -3.48 -8.77 -14.58
CA THR A 68 -2.14 -8.72 -13.97
C THR A 68 -1.11 -8.91 -15.07
N GLN A 69 -0.23 -7.93 -15.21
CA GLN A 69 0.85 -7.96 -16.20
C GLN A 69 2.18 -7.94 -15.47
N TYR A 70 2.81 -9.09 -15.35
CA TYR A 70 4.18 -9.17 -14.89
C TYR A 70 5.15 -8.78 -16.03
N PRO A 71 6.21 -7.97 -15.77
CA PRO A 71 6.61 -7.39 -14.48
C PRO A 71 6.03 -5.99 -14.20
N LYS A 72 5.09 -5.48 -15.00
CA LYS A 72 4.55 -4.10 -14.87
C LYS A 72 3.89 -3.82 -13.51
N ILE A 73 3.29 -4.83 -12.87
CA ILE A 73 2.78 -4.68 -11.49
C ILE A 73 3.88 -4.25 -10.51
N LEU A 74 5.12 -4.73 -10.69
CA LEU A 74 6.24 -4.32 -9.84
C LEU A 74 6.62 -2.86 -10.07
N ASP A 75 6.53 -2.40 -11.32
CA ASP A 75 6.77 -1.00 -11.66
C ASP A 75 5.73 -0.09 -11.01
N GLU A 76 4.46 -0.46 -11.10
CA GLU A 76 3.35 0.28 -10.47
C GLU A 76 3.52 0.35 -8.93
N VAL A 77 3.90 -0.75 -8.27
CA VAL A 77 4.17 -0.74 -6.82
C VAL A 77 5.31 0.23 -6.50
N VAL A 78 6.43 0.17 -7.24
CA VAL A 78 7.58 1.06 -7.00
C VAL A 78 7.23 2.53 -7.25
N GLU A 79 6.46 2.81 -8.30
CA GLU A 79 5.99 4.17 -8.61
C GLU A 79 5.12 4.73 -7.49
N ARG A 80 4.17 3.94 -6.97
CA ARG A 80 3.30 4.36 -5.85
C ARG A 80 4.07 4.61 -4.57
N ILE A 81 5.02 3.74 -4.24
CA ILE A 81 5.89 3.93 -3.07
C ILE A 81 6.64 5.27 -3.17
N LYS A 82 7.18 5.58 -4.36
CA LYS A 82 7.92 6.82 -4.59
C LYS A 82 7.02 8.05 -4.62
N ALA A 83 5.86 7.96 -5.27
CA ALA A 83 4.91 9.06 -5.39
C ALA A 83 4.33 9.47 -4.03
N ASN A 84 4.04 8.50 -3.16
CA ASN A 84 3.45 8.75 -1.85
C ASN A 84 4.47 9.03 -0.74
N ASP A 85 5.75 8.75 -0.97
CA ASP A 85 6.84 8.88 0.01
C ASP A 85 6.53 8.22 1.37
N VAL A 86 5.90 7.03 1.36
CA VAL A 86 5.39 6.38 2.57
C VAL A 86 6.49 5.99 3.58
N ASN A 87 6.13 5.68 4.83
CA ASN A 87 7.05 5.12 5.82
C ASN A 87 7.12 3.60 5.73
N ALA A 88 5.99 2.97 5.43
CA ALA A 88 5.86 1.53 5.33
C ALA A 88 4.98 1.11 4.17
N VAL A 89 5.13 -0.14 3.76
CA VAL A 89 4.34 -0.79 2.71
C VAL A 89 3.96 -2.17 3.22
N THR A 90 2.71 -2.55 3.01
CA THR A 90 2.25 -3.92 3.17
C THR A 90 1.87 -4.46 1.80
N LEU A 91 2.22 -5.71 1.52
CA LEU A 91 1.85 -6.38 0.27
C LEU A 91 1.24 -7.74 0.59
N ASN A 92 0.05 -8.00 0.03
CA ASN A 92 -0.55 -9.33 0.02
C ASN A 92 -0.45 -9.96 -1.37
N GLU A 93 -0.51 -11.28 -1.39
CA GLU A 93 -0.37 -12.10 -2.61
C GLU A 93 0.91 -11.83 -3.41
N ALA A 94 1.99 -11.52 -2.70
CA ALA A 94 3.27 -11.19 -3.31
C ALA A 94 4.18 -12.41 -3.40
N CYS A 95 5.18 -12.31 -4.27
CA CYS A 95 6.27 -13.26 -4.38
C CYS A 95 7.52 -12.71 -3.68
N SER A 96 8.22 -13.54 -2.90
CA SER A 96 9.34 -13.09 -2.06
C SER A 96 10.52 -12.51 -2.85
N GLY A 97 10.80 -13.05 -4.04
CA GLY A 97 11.84 -12.54 -4.94
C GLY A 97 11.50 -11.15 -5.49
N ASP A 98 10.23 -10.90 -5.78
CA ASP A 98 9.75 -9.61 -6.29
C ASP A 98 9.67 -8.55 -5.19
N VAL A 99 9.26 -8.94 -3.99
CA VAL A 99 9.37 -8.09 -2.80
C VAL A 99 10.82 -7.65 -2.59
N ALA A 100 11.78 -8.58 -2.71
CA ALA A 100 13.20 -8.23 -2.63
C ALA A 100 13.63 -7.27 -3.76
N GLN A 101 13.08 -7.41 -4.97
CA GLN A 101 13.33 -6.48 -6.07
C GLN A 101 12.74 -5.09 -5.80
N ILE A 102 11.50 -5.01 -5.33
CA ILE A 102 10.84 -3.76 -4.93
C ILE A 102 11.67 -3.07 -3.84
N ALA A 103 12.06 -3.79 -2.79
CA ALA A 103 12.89 -3.29 -1.71
C ALA A 103 14.22 -2.70 -2.22
N ARG A 104 14.91 -3.39 -3.14
CA ARG A 104 16.15 -2.86 -3.77
C ARG A 104 15.89 -1.58 -4.57
N ARG A 105 14.78 -1.50 -5.29
CA ARG A 105 14.44 -0.35 -6.15
C ARG A 105 13.98 0.89 -5.38
N THR A 106 13.50 0.71 -4.15
CA THR A 106 13.00 1.79 -3.29
C THR A 106 13.96 2.13 -2.14
N GLY A 107 14.93 1.25 -1.84
CA GLY A 107 15.82 1.39 -0.69
C GLY A 107 15.18 0.97 0.63
N TYR A 108 14.06 0.24 0.60
CA TYR A 108 13.34 -0.18 1.80
C TYR A 108 13.95 -1.46 2.37
N HIS A 109 13.82 -1.62 3.69
CA HIS A 109 14.03 -2.91 4.37
C HIS A 109 12.76 -3.75 4.23
N PHE A 110 12.86 -5.08 4.27
CA PHE A 110 11.67 -5.93 4.21
C PHE A 110 11.72 -7.16 5.11
N ARG A 111 10.54 -7.70 5.39
CA ARG A 111 10.28 -9.04 5.92
C ARG A 111 9.16 -9.68 5.12
N PHE A 112 9.18 -11.00 5.09
CA PHE A 112 8.25 -11.80 4.30
C PHE A 112 7.76 -12.97 5.14
N ALA A 113 6.47 -13.27 5.05
CA ALA A 113 5.84 -14.43 5.66
C ALA A 113 5.28 -15.33 4.56
N THR A 114 5.89 -16.50 4.41
CA THR A 114 5.55 -17.48 3.38
C THR A 114 4.28 -18.25 3.74
N VAL A 115 3.33 -18.29 2.81
CA VAL A 115 2.14 -19.13 2.92
C VAL A 115 2.49 -20.60 2.69
N ILE A 116 1.95 -21.48 3.52
CA ILE A 116 2.09 -22.93 3.39
C ILE A 116 0.85 -23.47 2.68
N TYR A 117 1.05 -24.12 1.55
CA TYR A 117 0.01 -24.72 0.74
C TYR A 117 0.22 -26.24 0.68
N ASN A 118 -0.77 -27.02 1.10
CA ASN A 118 -0.69 -28.48 1.16
C ASN A 118 0.57 -28.98 1.92
N GLY A 119 0.88 -28.32 3.04
CA GLY A 119 2.00 -28.69 3.92
C GLY A 119 3.39 -28.25 3.46
N ALA A 120 3.52 -27.51 2.35
CA ALA A 120 4.80 -27.00 1.85
C ALA A 120 4.73 -25.51 1.48
N PRO A 121 5.86 -24.77 1.48
CA PRO A 121 5.93 -23.43 0.88
C PRO A 121 5.39 -23.40 -0.56
N LEU A 122 4.53 -22.43 -0.86
CA LEU A 122 3.97 -22.27 -2.20
C LEU A 122 4.92 -21.42 -3.07
N ALA A 123 5.53 -21.99 -4.10
CA ALA A 123 6.44 -21.28 -5.00
C ALA A 123 5.68 -20.49 -6.08
N CYS A 124 5.99 -19.23 -6.33
CA CYS A 124 5.35 -18.46 -7.40
C CYS A 124 5.56 -19.07 -8.79
N LYS A 125 4.52 -19.05 -9.64
CA LYS A 125 4.41 -19.94 -10.81
C LYS A 125 4.62 -19.29 -12.18
N THR A 126 4.47 -17.96 -12.31
CA THR A 126 4.48 -17.31 -13.64
C THR A 126 5.16 -15.93 -13.63
N PRO A 127 6.37 -15.77 -14.19
CA PRO A 127 7.34 -16.84 -14.49
C PRO A 127 7.79 -17.59 -13.21
N ASP A 128 8.51 -18.69 -13.39
CA ASP A 128 9.15 -19.42 -12.29
C ASP A 128 10.35 -18.65 -11.72
N GLY A 129 10.87 -19.11 -10.57
CA GLY A 129 12.07 -18.54 -9.95
C GLY A 129 11.83 -17.22 -9.19
N ARG A 130 10.58 -16.80 -9.02
CA ARG A 130 10.19 -15.56 -8.32
C ARG A 130 10.12 -15.69 -6.80
N GLY A 131 10.47 -16.85 -6.26
CA GLY A 131 10.44 -17.13 -4.83
C GLY A 131 9.11 -17.72 -4.38
N GLU A 132 8.74 -17.43 -3.14
CA GLU A 132 7.58 -18.02 -2.45
C GLU A 132 6.44 -17.02 -2.34
N PHE A 133 5.21 -17.52 -2.32
CA PHE A 133 3.98 -16.75 -2.18
C PHE A 133 3.69 -16.39 -0.72
N GLY A 134 3.20 -15.18 -0.48
CA GLY A 134 2.79 -14.77 0.85
C GLY A 134 2.63 -13.26 1.04
N ASN A 135 2.91 -12.83 2.26
CA ASN A 135 2.71 -11.46 2.72
C ASN A 135 4.04 -10.78 3.01
N ALA A 136 4.13 -9.48 2.76
CA ALA A 136 5.33 -8.71 3.02
C ALA A 136 5.05 -7.42 3.79
N VAL A 137 6.02 -7.02 4.61
CA VAL A 137 6.12 -5.66 5.13
C VAL A 137 7.45 -5.08 4.68
N LEU A 138 7.40 -3.90 4.05
CA LEU A 138 8.56 -3.10 3.71
C LEU A 138 8.56 -1.79 4.49
N THR A 139 9.72 -1.33 4.94
CA THR A 139 9.84 -0.09 5.71
C THR A 139 11.02 0.74 5.24
N LYS A 140 10.83 2.06 5.16
CA LYS A 140 11.91 3.00 4.83
C LYS A 140 13.00 2.99 5.91
N GLU A 141 12.59 2.78 7.16
CA GLU A 141 13.48 2.65 8.32
C GLU A 141 13.91 1.20 8.56
N ALA A 142 15.02 1.02 9.26
CA ALA A 142 15.49 -0.32 9.63
C ALA A 142 14.45 -1.08 10.46
N ILE A 143 14.24 -2.35 10.10
CA ILE A 143 13.44 -3.32 10.87
C ILE A 143 14.29 -3.82 12.04
N LYS A 144 13.80 -3.62 13.27
CA LYS A 144 14.49 -4.01 14.52
C LYS A 144 14.05 -5.36 15.05
N ALA A 145 12.80 -5.73 14.83
CA ALA A 145 12.25 -7.03 15.18
C ALA A 145 11.18 -7.42 14.16
N SER A 146 10.90 -8.70 14.04
CA SER A 146 9.83 -9.23 13.21
C SER A 146 9.27 -10.51 13.81
N GLU A 147 7.97 -10.70 13.64
CA GLU A 147 7.21 -11.84 14.13
C GLU A 147 6.17 -12.22 13.08
N ASP A 148 6.03 -13.51 12.80
CA ASP A 148 4.99 -14.04 11.94
C ASP A 148 4.52 -15.39 12.48
N ALA A 149 3.24 -15.72 12.27
CA ALA A 149 2.69 -17.01 12.65
C ALA A 149 1.52 -17.40 11.73
N PRO A 150 1.23 -18.71 11.59
CA PRO A 150 0.00 -19.13 10.94
C PRO A 150 -1.19 -18.82 11.83
N TYR A 151 -2.35 -18.63 11.20
CA TYR A 151 -3.60 -18.71 11.94
C TYR A 151 -3.87 -20.14 12.42
N SER A 152 -4.67 -20.28 13.48
CA SER A 152 -4.98 -21.59 14.05
C SER A 152 -5.85 -22.46 13.14
N VAL A 153 -6.61 -21.81 12.25
CA VAL A 153 -7.48 -22.46 11.26
C VAL A 153 -7.15 -22.00 9.85
N PHE A 154 -7.41 -22.87 8.88
CA PHE A 154 -7.28 -22.60 7.46
C PHE A 154 -8.36 -23.30 6.65
N SER A 155 -8.72 -22.73 5.50
CA SER A 155 -9.71 -23.27 4.58
C SER A 155 -9.01 -24.06 3.48
N GLY A 156 -9.48 -25.27 3.21
CA GLY A 156 -8.88 -26.16 2.22
C GLY A 156 -7.42 -26.49 2.57
N VAL A 157 -6.49 -26.06 1.72
CA VAL A 157 -5.07 -26.42 1.81
C VAL A 157 -4.14 -25.23 2.04
N GLU A 158 -4.67 -24.01 2.12
CA GLU A 158 -3.88 -22.77 2.20
C GLU A 158 -3.80 -22.27 3.66
N GLN A 159 -2.67 -22.46 4.31
CA GLN A 159 -2.40 -21.92 5.65
C GLN A 159 -1.91 -20.48 5.56
N ARG A 160 -2.84 -19.55 5.74
CA ARG A 160 -2.59 -18.10 5.78
C ARG A 160 -1.91 -17.67 7.08
N ARG A 161 -1.19 -16.55 7.03
CA ARG A 161 -0.32 -16.05 8.11
C ARG A 161 -0.43 -14.54 8.27
N TRP A 162 -0.21 -14.06 9.49
CA TRP A 162 0.04 -12.64 9.75
C TRP A 162 1.54 -12.39 9.86
N LEU A 163 1.97 -11.15 9.60
CA LEU A 163 3.34 -10.67 9.75
C LEU A 163 3.31 -9.30 10.42
N CYS A 164 4.14 -9.11 11.44
CA CYS A 164 4.38 -7.83 12.09
C CYS A 164 5.89 -7.52 12.16
N VAL A 165 6.25 -6.25 11.98
CA VAL A 165 7.63 -5.78 12.14
C VAL A 165 7.68 -4.56 13.04
N THR A 166 8.70 -4.47 13.89
CA THR A 166 8.97 -3.26 14.68
C THR A 166 10.03 -2.42 13.97
N THR A 167 9.69 -1.17 13.67
CA THR A 167 10.59 -0.21 12.99
C THR A 167 11.57 0.46 13.95
N ALA A 168 12.59 1.13 13.43
CA ALA A 168 13.53 1.93 14.23
C ALA A 168 12.84 3.05 15.03
N ARG A 169 11.70 3.57 14.55
CA ARG A 169 10.83 4.51 15.29
C ARG A 169 9.89 3.86 16.30
N GLN A 170 10.02 2.56 16.56
CA GLN A 170 9.20 1.83 17.53
C GLN A 170 7.70 1.81 17.15
N VAL A 171 7.40 1.81 15.85
CA VAL A 171 6.06 1.53 15.31
C VAL A 171 6.01 0.08 14.87
N ASP A 172 4.97 -0.63 15.28
CA ASP A 172 4.66 -1.97 14.80
C ASP A 172 3.82 -1.86 13.52
N VAL A 173 4.35 -2.40 12.41
CA VAL A 173 3.64 -2.46 11.13
C VAL A 173 3.27 -3.90 10.84
N CYS A 174 1.97 -4.16 10.70
CA CYS A 174 1.44 -5.49 10.52
C CYS A 174 0.66 -5.63 9.20
N THR A 175 0.64 -6.86 8.67
CA THR A 175 -0.20 -7.23 7.53
C THR A 175 -0.70 -8.66 7.68
N SER A 176 -1.77 -8.96 6.96
CA SER A 176 -2.32 -10.30 6.83
C SER A 176 -3.18 -10.40 5.57
N HIS A 177 -3.43 -11.63 5.15
CA HIS A 177 -4.42 -11.97 4.13
C HIS A 177 -5.35 -13.03 4.74
N LEU A 178 -6.64 -12.74 4.94
CA LEU A 178 -7.57 -13.68 5.62
C LEU A 178 -8.36 -14.52 4.62
N SER A 179 -8.82 -15.70 5.01
CA SER A 179 -9.57 -16.66 4.18
C SER A 179 -10.77 -16.05 3.44
N THR A 180 -11.11 -16.56 2.27
CA THR A 180 -12.21 -16.08 1.40
C THR A 180 -13.56 -16.76 1.67
N ASP A 181 -13.64 -17.66 2.66
CA ASP A 181 -14.82 -18.51 2.94
C ASP A 181 -15.98 -17.77 3.64
N GLY A 182 -15.97 -16.44 3.61
CA GLY A 182 -17.05 -15.58 4.08
C GLY A 182 -17.05 -15.32 5.58
N GLU A 183 -17.94 -14.44 6.03
CA GLU A 183 -17.91 -13.84 7.37
C GLU A 183 -18.85 -14.47 8.40
N ALA A 184 -19.56 -15.53 8.02
CA ALA A 184 -20.51 -16.19 8.90
C ALA A 184 -19.82 -16.70 10.18
N PRO A 185 -20.48 -16.64 11.35
CA PRO A 185 -19.91 -17.18 12.58
C PRO A 185 -19.44 -18.63 12.41
N GLY A 186 -18.19 -18.90 12.77
CA GLY A 186 -17.57 -20.23 12.65
C GLY A 186 -16.88 -20.49 11.31
N SER A 187 -16.95 -19.58 10.32
CA SER A 187 -16.10 -19.66 9.13
C SER A 187 -14.61 -19.49 9.50
N THR A 188 -13.72 -19.95 8.63
CA THR A 188 -12.27 -19.77 8.79
C THR A 188 -11.95 -18.28 8.91
N ASN A 189 -12.47 -17.43 8.01
CA ASN A 189 -12.26 -15.99 8.09
C ASN A 189 -12.72 -15.41 9.44
N SER A 190 -13.89 -15.82 9.96
CA SER A 190 -14.40 -15.29 11.23
C SER A 190 -13.48 -15.59 12.42
N VAL A 191 -12.88 -16.79 12.45
CA VAL A 191 -11.92 -17.19 13.49
C VAL A 191 -10.58 -16.46 13.29
N GLN A 192 -10.07 -16.40 12.06
CA GLN A 192 -8.83 -15.68 11.74
C GLN A 192 -8.94 -14.18 12.06
N CYS A 193 -10.12 -13.58 11.86
CA CYS A 193 -10.38 -12.19 12.19
C CYS A 193 -10.32 -11.93 13.70
N ALA A 194 -10.90 -12.83 14.51
CA ALA A 194 -10.80 -12.75 15.97
C ALA A 194 -9.34 -12.90 16.45
N GLU A 195 -8.59 -13.83 15.86
CA GLU A 195 -7.16 -14.01 16.13
C GLU A 195 -6.34 -12.77 15.73
N LEU A 196 -6.61 -12.19 14.56
CA LEU A 196 -5.96 -10.96 14.13
C LEU A 196 -6.21 -9.83 15.12
N GLY A 197 -7.45 -9.68 15.61
CA GLY A 197 -7.78 -8.71 16.64
C GLY A 197 -6.95 -8.91 17.92
N GLN A 198 -6.74 -10.15 18.36
CA GLN A 198 -5.88 -10.47 19.51
C GLN A 198 -4.40 -10.16 19.25
N VAL A 199 -3.89 -10.48 18.05
CA VAL A 199 -2.51 -10.15 17.65
C VAL A 199 -2.29 -8.64 17.73
N LEU A 200 -3.21 -7.84 17.18
CA LEU A 200 -3.11 -6.38 17.21
C LEU A 200 -3.26 -5.81 18.62
N ALA A 201 -4.20 -6.33 19.42
CA ALA A 201 -4.40 -5.91 20.81
C ALA A 201 -3.18 -6.21 21.70
N SER A 202 -2.41 -7.25 21.38
CA SER A 202 -1.20 -7.61 22.13
C SER A 202 -0.01 -6.66 21.87
N ARG A 203 -0.10 -5.79 20.87
CA ARG A 203 1.00 -4.86 20.54
C ARG A 203 1.09 -3.78 21.61
N GLY A 204 2.20 -3.79 22.36
CA GLY A 204 2.49 -2.77 23.39
C GLY A 204 3.03 -1.44 22.84
N ARG A 205 3.05 -1.26 21.52
CA ARG A 205 3.59 -0.09 20.81
C ARG A 205 2.51 0.54 19.92
N PRO A 206 2.72 1.76 19.40
CA PRO A 206 1.91 2.27 18.31
C PRO A 206 1.93 1.27 17.16
N ALA A 207 0.75 0.80 16.77
CA ALA A 207 0.56 -0.25 15.80
C ALA A 207 -0.31 0.23 14.64
N ILE A 208 0.12 -0.07 13.43
CA ILE A 208 -0.65 0.14 12.21
C ILE A 208 -0.67 -1.17 11.42
N PHE A 209 -1.86 -1.56 11.00
CA PHE A 209 -2.12 -2.73 10.18
C PHE A 209 -2.73 -2.30 8.86
N ALA A 210 -2.35 -2.96 7.77
CA ALA A 210 -3.18 -2.99 6.58
C ALA A 210 -3.02 -4.32 5.82
N GLY A 211 -4.12 -4.77 5.23
CA GLY A 211 -4.19 -6.05 4.56
C GLY A 211 -5.53 -6.30 3.88
N ASP A 212 -5.55 -7.25 2.96
CA ASP A 212 -6.78 -7.84 2.44
C ASP A 212 -7.36 -8.82 3.45
N VAL A 213 -8.46 -8.44 4.09
CA VAL A 213 -9.10 -9.25 5.12
C VAL A 213 -10.26 -10.07 4.56
N ASN A 214 -10.52 -10.05 3.25
CA ASN A 214 -11.59 -10.79 2.57
C ASN A 214 -12.95 -10.68 3.26
N ARG A 215 -13.22 -9.52 3.85
CA ARG A 215 -14.40 -9.28 4.67
C ARG A 215 -14.70 -7.79 4.80
N ARG A 216 -15.97 -7.45 5.01
CA ARG A 216 -16.48 -6.09 5.22
C ARG A 216 -16.54 -5.68 6.68
N ALA A 217 -16.83 -6.61 7.60
CA ALA A 217 -16.83 -6.28 9.03
C ALA A 217 -15.40 -6.14 9.55
N SER A 218 -15.19 -5.23 10.51
CA SER A 218 -13.85 -4.96 11.05
C SER A 218 -13.31 -6.10 11.92
N CYS A 219 -12.00 -6.34 11.83
CA CYS A 219 -11.24 -7.15 12.79
C CYS A 219 -10.49 -6.31 13.84
N ALA A 220 -10.63 -4.98 13.80
CA ALA A 220 -9.92 -4.10 14.70
C ALA A 220 -10.30 -4.40 16.17
N PRO A 221 -9.32 -4.55 17.08
CA PRO A 221 -9.63 -4.65 18.49
C PRO A 221 -10.12 -3.31 19.05
N GLU A 222 -10.63 -3.32 20.28
CA GLU A 222 -11.03 -2.10 20.97
C GLU A 222 -9.89 -1.06 21.03
N GLY A 223 -10.24 0.22 20.91
CA GLY A 223 -9.28 1.33 20.88
C GLY A 223 -8.53 1.49 19.56
N HIS A 224 -8.74 0.61 18.58
CA HIS A 224 -8.24 0.80 17.23
C HIS A 224 -9.30 1.41 16.32
N TRP A 225 -8.88 2.32 15.45
CA TRP A 225 -9.70 2.80 14.36
C TRP A 225 -9.79 1.76 13.24
N THR A 226 -10.80 1.90 12.38
CA THR A 226 -10.97 1.10 11.16
C THR A 226 -11.15 2.03 9.97
N LEU A 227 -10.38 1.78 8.91
CA LEU A 227 -10.52 2.37 7.59
C LEU A 227 -10.67 1.24 6.58
N THR A 228 -11.55 1.40 5.59
CA THR A 228 -11.88 0.35 4.61
C THR A 228 -11.91 0.91 3.20
N ASP A 229 -11.62 0.08 2.22
CA ASP A 229 -11.76 0.38 0.79
C ASP A 229 -13.20 0.20 0.26
N ALA A 230 -14.23 0.41 1.09
CA ALA A 230 -15.63 0.27 0.68
C ALA A 230 -16.04 1.14 -0.52
N ALA A 231 -15.29 2.21 -0.79
CA ALA A 231 -15.49 3.11 -1.93
C ALA A 231 -14.53 2.82 -3.11
N ALA A 232 -13.73 1.74 -3.07
CA ALA A 232 -12.85 1.36 -4.16
C ALA A 232 -13.66 1.01 -5.42
N THR A 233 -13.01 1.16 -6.57
CA THR A 233 -13.58 0.76 -7.85
C THR A 233 -13.45 -0.75 -8.06
N GLN A 234 -12.35 -1.32 -7.57
CA GLN A 234 -12.02 -2.73 -7.75
C GLN A 234 -12.02 -3.45 -6.40
N ALA A 235 -12.72 -4.59 -6.32
CA ALA A 235 -12.90 -5.40 -5.13
C ALA A 235 -13.23 -4.60 -3.84
N PRO A 236 -14.30 -3.80 -3.81
CA PRO A 236 -14.54 -2.88 -2.70
C PRO A 236 -14.92 -3.56 -1.39
N GLY A 237 -14.36 -3.04 -0.29
CA GLY A 237 -14.74 -3.34 1.08
C GLY A 237 -14.11 -4.61 1.64
N ILE A 238 -12.97 -5.05 1.10
CA ILE A 238 -12.23 -6.22 1.62
C ILE A 238 -10.81 -5.91 2.05
N GLN A 239 -10.24 -4.77 1.64
CA GLN A 239 -8.96 -4.30 2.20
C GLN A 239 -9.19 -3.29 3.29
N HIS A 240 -8.61 -3.57 4.45
CA HIS A 240 -8.80 -2.78 5.65
C HIS A 240 -7.46 -2.27 6.17
N ALA A 241 -7.54 -1.15 6.89
CA ALA A 241 -6.47 -0.67 7.74
C ALA A 241 -6.99 -0.46 9.17
N TYR A 242 -6.14 -0.81 10.14
CA TYR A 242 -6.42 -0.66 11.57
C TYR A 242 -5.24 0.02 12.26
N GLY A 243 -5.47 0.66 13.39
CA GLY A 243 -4.37 1.14 14.22
C GLY A 243 -4.82 1.92 15.43
N ASN A 244 -3.86 2.22 16.30
CA ASN A 244 -4.04 3.04 17.51
C ASN A 244 -3.28 4.39 17.43
N LEU A 245 -2.81 4.74 16.23
CA LEU A 245 -2.27 6.06 15.91
C LEU A 245 -3.39 7.13 15.90
N THR A 246 -3.01 8.39 15.98
CA THR A 246 -3.97 9.51 16.06
C THR A 246 -4.39 10.02 14.69
N SER A 247 -5.59 10.57 14.59
CA SER A 247 -6.08 11.29 13.38
C SER A 247 -5.85 10.53 12.06
N PRO A 248 -6.36 9.29 11.92
CA PRO A 248 -6.15 8.50 10.72
C PRO A 248 -6.89 9.08 9.52
N SER A 249 -6.29 8.97 8.34
CA SER A 249 -6.93 9.24 7.05
C SER A 249 -6.59 8.15 6.05
N LEU A 250 -7.50 7.96 5.09
CA LEU A 250 -7.37 7.01 3.99
C LEU A 250 -7.54 7.75 2.66
N GLU A 251 -6.65 7.45 1.72
CA GLU A 251 -6.76 7.79 0.31
C GLU A 251 -6.78 6.48 -0.49
N LEU A 252 -7.73 6.37 -1.42
CA LEU A 252 -7.84 5.23 -2.33
C LEU A 252 -7.27 5.61 -3.67
N GLU A 253 -6.35 4.79 -4.18
CA GLU A 253 -5.74 5.02 -5.48
C GLU A 253 -6.07 3.86 -6.44
N PRO A 254 -6.80 4.11 -7.54
CA PRO A 254 -7.10 3.09 -8.53
C PRO A 254 -5.83 2.45 -9.10
N THR A 255 -5.81 1.13 -9.23
CA THR A 255 -4.67 0.37 -9.78
C THR A 255 -4.91 -0.16 -11.18
N THR A 256 -3.83 -0.41 -11.91
CA THR A 256 -3.89 -0.87 -13.31
C THR A 256 -3.68 -2.38 -13.41
N TYR A 257 -2.70 -2.92 -12.70
CA TYR A 257 -2.22 -4.30 -12.88
C TYR A 257 -2.58 -5.25 -11.72
N THR A 258 -3.52 -4.86 -10.86
CA THR A 258 -4.21 -5.73 -9.89
C THR A 258 -5.70 -5.36 -9.88
N ASP A 259 -6.56 -6.25 -9.37
CA ASP A 259 -8.00 -6.03 -9.15
C ASP A 259 -8.31 -5.40 -7.78
N HIS A 260 -7.28 -4.91 -7.10
CA HIS A 260 -7.40 -4.24 -5.81
C HIS A 260 -6.86 -2.81 -5.92
N ASP A 261 -7.69 -1.83 -5.60
CA ASP A 261 -7.20 -0.45 -5.47
C ASP A 261 -6.23 -0.35 -4.29
N ALA A 262 -5.25 0.55 -4.38
CA ALA A 262 -4.27 0.74 -3.32
C ALA A 262 -4.83 1.63 -2.19
N LEU A 263 -4.42 1.35 -0.95
CA LEU A 263 -4.78 2.16 0.21
C LEU A 263 -3.56 2.95 0.67
N VAL A 264 -3.65 4.27 0.73
CA VAL A 264 -2.64 5.12 1.35
C VAL A 264 -3.19 5.67 2.67
N ILE A 265 -2.63 5.18 3.77
CA ILE A 265 -3.03 5.53 5.11
C ILE A 265 -2.04 6.51 5.70
N ARG A 266 -2.54 7.53 6.41
CA ARG A 266 -1.71 8.49 7.15
C ARG A 266 -2.29 8.68 8.54
N ALA A 267 -1.46 8.57 9.57
CA ALA A 267 -1.89 8.77 10.95
C ALA A 267 -0.78 9.40 11.80
N GLY A 268 -1.13 10.27 12.73
CA GLY A 268 -0.20 10.89 13.67
C GLY A 268 0.36 9.89 14.68
N LEU A 269 1.63 10.02 15.03
CA LEU A 269 2.15 9.27 16.18
C LEU A 269 1.58 9.83 17.48
N PRO A 270 1.25 8.96 18.46
CA PRO A 270 0.93 9.43 19.81
C PRO A 270 2.11 10.21 20.39
N LYS A 271 1.80 11.16 21.29
CA LYS A 271 2.79 12.04 21.93
C LYS A 271 3.67 11.27 22.91
#